data_AF-A0A2D4G8Z4-F1
#
_entry.id   AF-A0A2D4G8Z4-F1
#
_cell.length_a   1.000
_cell.length_b   1.000
_cell.length_c   1.000
_cell.angle_alpha   90.00
_cell.angle_beta   90.00
_cell.angle_gamma   90.00
#
_symmetry.space_group_name_H-M   'P 1'
#
loop_
_entity.id
_entity.type
_entity.pdbx_description
1 polymer ?
#
loop_
_entity_poly.entity_id
_entity_poly.type
_entity_poly.pdbx_seq_one_letter_code
_entity_poly.pdbx_strand_id
1 'polypeptide(L)'
;VYTVGSPINNRALFPCQEPPVAMSTWQATVRADACFVVLMSGENVAEPAESEKGVLSWFYYVTMPMPASTFAIAVGCWAEVKRKSYETDVLKNDGLSSKGDVRLLEKACGHTPYPCRFQDPITSAQ
;
A
#
# COMPACT_ATOMS: atom_id res chain seq x y z
N VAL A 1 16.79 -0.09 -5.75
CA VAL A 1 16.70 -1.56 -5.48
C VAL A 1 15.24 -1.91 -5.29
N TYR A 2 14.75 -3.01 -5.85
CA TYR A 2 13.41 -3.52 -5.57
C TYR A 2 13.40 -5.05 -5.60
N THR A 3 12.44 -5.67 -4.93
CA THR A 3 12.27 -7.12 -4.89
C THR A 3 10.97 -7.55 -5.55
N VAL A 4 11.01 -8.67 -6.26
CA VAL A 4 9.82 -9.42 -6.67
C VAL A 4 9.78 -10.69 -5.83
N GLY A 5 9.12 -10.62 -4.66
CA GLY A 5 9.18 -11.68 -3.65
C GLY A 5 8.46 -12.97 -4.03
N SER A 6 7.42 -12.88 -4.87
CA SER A 6 6.63 -14.02 -5.32
C SER A 6 7.31 -14.82 -6.44
N PRO A 7 7.14 -16.16 -6.47
CA PRO A 7 6.49 -16.96 -5.43
C PRO A 7 7.44 -17.36 -4.30
N ILE A 8 8.75 -17.38 -4.57
CA ILE A 8 9.75 -18.04 -3.74
C ILE A 8 11.09 -17.30 -3.62
N ASN A 9 11.10 -16.01 -3.92
CA ASN A 9 12.36 -15.26 -4.04
C ASN A 9 12.79 -14.65 -2.70
N ASN A 10 11.90 -14.58 -1.71
CA ASN A 10 12.22 -13.97 -0.43
C ASN A 10 13.20 -14.80 0.39
N ARG A 11 13.34 -16.11 0.11
CA ARG A 11 14.44 -16.94 0.64
C ARG A 11 15.84 -16.40 0.33
N ALA A 12 15.99 -15.62 -0.74
CA ALA A 12 17.26 -14.98 -1.10
C ALA A 12 17.51 -13.67 -0.34
N LEU A 13 16.45 -13.09 0.24
CA LEU A 13 16.53 -11.85 1.02
C LEU A 13 16.75 -12.13 2.51
N PHE A 14 16.02 -13.10 3.07
CA PHE A 14 16.17 -13.54 4.45
C PHE A 14 15.71 -15.00 4.62
N PRO A 15 16.21 -15.74 5.63
CA PRO A 15 15.71 -17.08 5.93
C PRO A 15 14.22 -17.06 6.26
N CYS A 16 13.39 -17.73 5.45
CA CYS A 16 11.95 -17.79 5.64
C CYS A 16 11.37 -19.14 5.19
N GLN A 17 10.18 -19.46 5.68
CA GLN A 17 9.41 -20.60 5.20
C GLN A 17 8.52 -20.16 4.03
N GLU A 18 8.64 -20.83 2.89
CA GLU A 18 7.88 -20.48 1.68
C GLU A 18 6.76 -21.44 1.24
N PRO A 19 6.34 -22.50 1.98
CA PRO A 19 5.09 -23.15 1.61
C PRO A 19 3.92 -22.17 1.88
N PRO A 20 2.89 -22.10 1.01
CA PRO A 20 1.79 -21.13 1.16
C PRO A 20 1.00 -21.23 2.48
N VAL A 21 1.11 -22.36 3.16
CA VAL A 21 0.50 -22.61 4.48
C VAL A 21 1.28 -21.96 5.64
N ALA A 22 2.55 -21.63 5.44
CA ALA A 22 3.36 -20.93 6.43
C ALA A 22 3.00 -19.44 6.40
N MET A 23 2.27 -19.02 7.42
CA MET A 23 1.76 -17.65 7.58
C MET A 23 2.48 -16.97 8.73
N SER A 24 2.84 -15.70 8.59
CA SER A 24 3.51 -14.95 9.64
C SER A 24 3.12 -13.48 9.60
N THR A 25 3.12 -12.84 10.76
CA THR A 25 3.16 -11.39 10.89
C THR A 25 4.60 -10.91 10.75
N TRP A 26 4.81 -9.62 10.48
CA TRP A 26 6.17 -9.09 10.40
C TRP A 26 6.25 -7.62 10.79
N GLN A 27 7.44 -7.23 11.21
CA GLN A 27 7.85 -5.86 11.41
C GLN A 27 9.23 -5.69 10.78
N ALA A 28 9.46 -4.55 10.14
CA ALA A 28 10.74 -4.26 9.50
C ALA A 28 11.10 -2.79 9.67
N THR A 29 12.35 -2.56 10.04
CA THR A 29 12.96 -1.23 10.03
C THR A 29 14.00 -1.19 8.94
N VAL A 30 13.84 -0.26 8.00
CA VAL A 30 14.78 -0.07 6.89
C VAL A 30 15.41 1.30 7.02
N ARG A 31 16.74 1.35 6.93
CA ARG A 31 17.51 2.60 6.92
C ARG A 31 18.11 2.83 5.54
N ALA A 32 18.00 4.05 5.05
CA ALA A 32 18.57 4.46 3.76
C ALA A 32 19.03 5.91 3.81
N ASP A 33 19.92 6.28 2.88
CA ASP A 33 20.33 7.67 2.69
C ASP A 33 19.10 8.57 2.45
N ALA A 34 19.13 9.79 2.97
CA ALA A 34 18.03 10.74 2.90
C ALA A 34 17.61 11.11 1.46
N CYS A 35 18.45 10.84 0.46
CA CYS A 35 18.13 11.02 -0.95
C CYS A 35 17.17 9.93 -1.50
N PHE A 36 16.90 8.87 -0.74
CA PHE A 36 16.05 7.76 -1.15
C PHE A 36 14.76 7.67 -0.34
N VAL A 37 13.75 7.08 -0.95
CA VAL A 37 12.48 6.72 -0.34
C VAL A 37 12.39 5.20 -0.25
N VAL A 38 11.96 4.68 0.89
CA VAL A 38 11.66 3.26 1.11
C VAL A 38 10.15 3.04 1.02
N LEU A 39 9.75 2.00 0.30
CA LEU A 39 8.38 1.50 0.22
C LEU A 39 8.38 0.00 0.50
N MET A 40 7.41 -0.47 1.27
CA MET A 40 7.22 -1.90 1.56
C MET A 40 5.75 -2.28 1.49
N SER A 41 5.48 -3.59 1.41
CA SER A 41 4.15 -4.18 1.47
C SER A 41 3.49 -4.14 2.87
N GLY A 42 3.85 -3.14 3.70
CA GLY A 42 3.32 -2.95 5.05
C GLY A 42 1.91 -2.37 5.06
N GLU A 43 1.19 -2.56 6.16
CA GLU A 43 -0.18 -2.07 6.29
C GLU A 43 -0.26 -0.58 6.63
N ASN A 44 0.81 0.00 7.16
CA ASN A 44 0.89 1.42 7.48
C ASN A 44 1.37 2.30 6.31
N VAL A 45 1.22 3.61 6.46
CA VAL A 45 1.97 4.62 5.69
C VAL A 45 3.13 5.05 6.59
N ALA A 46 4.35 4.61 6.29
CA ALA A 46 5.50 4.88 7.14
C ALA A 46 6.10 6.26 6.81
N GLU A 47 6.05 7.17 7.79
CA GLU A 47 6.78 8.43 7.74
C GLU A 47 8.26 8.18 8.11
N PRO A 48 9.23 8.76 7.38
CA PRO A 48 10.64 8.64 7.71
C PRO A 48 10.98 9.35 9.02
N ALA A 49 11.73 8.68 9.89
CA ALA A 49 12.36 9.29 11.06
C ALA A 49 13.87 9.46 10.84
N GLU A 50 14.45 10.57 11.32
CA GLU A 50 15.91 10.71 11.33
C GLU A 50 16.55 9.70 12.28
N SER A 51 17.51 8.92 11.78
CA SER A 51 18.27 7.96 12.60
C SER A 51 19.67 8.47 12.88
N GLU A 52 20.40 8.86 11.83
CA GLU A 52 21.77 9.35 11.86
C GLU A 52 21.89 10.48 10.83
N LYS A 53 22.96 11.28 10.87
CA LYS A 53 23.11 12.42 9.95
C LYS A 53 23.11 11.94 8.50
N GLY A 54 22.07 12.31 7.75
CA GLY A 54 21.90 11.93 6.34
C GLY A 54 21.25 10.56 6.12
N VAL A 55 20.78 9.88 7.17
CA VAL A 55 20.11 8.58 7.09
C VAL A 55 18.72 8.66 7.71
N LEU A 56 17.73 8.23 6.93
CA LEU A 56 16.34 8.13 7.35
C LEU A 56 16.00 6.67 7.65
N SER A 57 15.04 6.47 8.55
CA SER A 57 14.55 5.17 9.02
C SER A 57 13.05 5.06 8.84
N TRP A 58 12.60 3.99 8.19
CA TRP A 58 11.19 3.67 7.98
C TRP A 58 10.83 2.42 8.76
N PHE A 59 9.73 2.48 9.50
CA PHE A 59 9.17 1.34 10.21
C PHE A 59 7.88 0.88 9.55
N TYR A 60 7.86 -0.37 9.09
CA TYR A 60 6.71 -1.03 8.50
C TYR A 60 6.31 -2.26 9.30
N TYR A 61 5.03 -2.58 9.28
CA TYR A 61 4.52 -3.79 9.89
C TYR A 61 3.32 -4.36 9.13
N VAL A 62 3.03 -5.64 9.39
CA VAL A 62 1.77 -6.30 9.03
C VAL A 62 1.31 -7.14 10.22
N THR A 63 0.09 -6.89 10.68
CA THR A 63 -0.53 -7.59 11.82
C THR A 63 -1.31 -8.82 11.40
N MET A 64 -1.79 -8.88 10.16
CA MET A 64 -2.43 -10.07 9.61
C MET A 64 -1.37 -11.10 9.21
N PRO A 65 -1.50 -12.39 9.59
CA PRO A 65 -0.61 -13.42 9.08
C PRO A 65 -0.70 -13.50 7.56
N MET A 66 0.44 -13.38 6.89
CA MET A 66 0.56 -13.44 5.42
C MET A 66 1.69 -14.40 5.04
N PRO A 67 1.64 -15.04 3.86
CA PRO A 67 2.73 -15.90 3.42
C PRO A 67 3.95 -15.04 3.05
N ALA A 68 5.15 -15.60 3.20
CA ALA A 68 6.40 -14.87 2.92
C ALA A 68 6.42 -14.22 1.52
N SER A 69 5.74 -14.83 0.53
CA SER A 69 5.61 -14.31 -0.85
C SER A 69 5.02 -12.89 -0.96
N THR A 70 4.30 -12.39 0.04
CA THR A 70 3.73 -11.03 0.01
C THR A 70 4.69 -9.97 0.51
N PHE A 71 5.83 -10.35 1.12
CA PHE A 71 6.85 -9.39 1.53
C PHE A 71 7.51 -8.78 0.28
N ALA A 72 7.47 -7.46 0.18
CA ALA A 72 8.15 -6.72 -0.89
C ALA A 72 8.78 -5.43 -0.34
N ILE A 73 9.93 -5.06 -0.90
CA ILE A 73 10.64 -3.82 -0.60
C ILE A 73 11.10 -3.13 -1.89
N ALA A 74 11.01 -1.81 -1.91
CA ALA A 74 11.55 -0.95 -2.96
C ALA A 74 12.22 0.28 -2.34
N VAL A 75 13.44 0.59 -2.78
CA VAL A 75 14.26 1.72 -2.30
C VAL A 75 14.80 2.47 -3.51
N GLY A 76 14.53 3.77 -3.59
CA GLY A 76 14.93 4.59 -4.75
C GLY A 76 14.38 6.02 -4.72
N CYS A 77 14.57 6.74 -5.81
CA CYS A 77 14.06 8.11 -5.99
C CYS A 77 12.61 8.07 -6.47
N TRP A 78 11.67 7.83 -5.55
CA TRP A 78 10.25 7.75 -5.83
C TRP A 78 9.57 9.11 -5.62
N ALA A 79 8.55 9.40 -6.43
CA ALA A 79 7.68 10.56 -6.26
C ALA A 79 6.22 10.10 -6.23
N GLU A 80 5.48 10.54 -5.22
CA GLU A 80 4.05 10.29 -5.13
C GLU A 80 3.30 11.28 -6.04
N VAL A 81 2.39 10.77 -6.86
CA VAL A 81 1.47 11.61 -7.64
C VAL A 81 0.07 11.47 -7.03
N LYS A 82 -0.35 12.47 -6.27
CA LYS A 82 -1.72 12.55 -5.76
C LYS A 82 -2.65 12.97 -6.90
N ARG A 83 -3.72 12.21 -7.13
CA ARG A 83 -4.78 12.67 -8.05
C ARG A 83 -5.45 13.87 -7.40
N LYS A 84 -5.62 14.96 -8.14
CA LYS A 84 -6.52 16.03 -7.72
C LYS A 84 -7.93 15.42 -7.68
N SER A 85 -8.55 15.42 -6.52
CA SER A 85 -10.00 15.28 -6.43
C SER A 85 -10.58 16.44 -7.26
N TYR A 86 -11.27 16.12 -8.35
CA TYR A 86 -12.16 17.09 -8.93
C TYR A 86 -13.32 17.19 -7.95
N GLU A 87 -13.38 18.28 -7.18
CA GLU A 87 -14.63 18.67 -6.58
C GLU A 87 -15.61 18.77 -7.74
N THR A 88 -16.58 17.86 -7.78
CA THR A 88 -17.63 17.91 -8.78
C THR A 88 -18.50 19.07 -8.37
N ASP A 89 -18.19 20.26 -8.87
CA ASP A 89 -19.14 21.37 -8.88
C ASP A 89 -20.39 20.83 -9.57
N VAL A 90 -21.45 20.64 -8.78
CA VAL A 90 -22.76 20.22 -9.25
C VAL A 90 -23.33 21.38 -10.07
N LEU A 91 -22.88 21.49 -11.32
CA LEU A 91 -23.57 22.29 -12.32
C LEU A 91 -24.83 21.50 -12.70
N LYS A 92 -25.95 21.91 -12.09
CA LYS A 92 -27.28 21.70 -12.65
C LYS A 92 -27.26 22.20 -14.09
N ASN A 93 -27.33 21.30 -15.07
CA ASN A 93 -27.88 21.64 -16.36
C ASN A 93 -28.59 20.44 -16.98
N ASP A 94 -29.67 20.79 -17.66
CA ASP A 94 -30.79 19.97 -18.04
C ASP A 94 -30.51 19.04 -19.23
N GLY A 95 -31.13 17.85 -19.17
CA GLY A 95 -31.65 17.16 -20.35
C GLY A 95 -30.65 16.60 -21.37
N LEU A 96 -30.10 15.43 -21.09
CA LEU A 96 -30.02 14.39 -22.13
C LEU A 96 -30.06 12.98 -21.53
N SER A 97 -31.20 12.34 -21.72
CA SER A 97 -31.48 10.97 -21.32
C SER A 97 -30.72 9.99 -22.22
N SER A 98 -29.78 9.24 -21.63
CA SER A 98 -29.49 7.88 -22.09
C SER A 98 -29.52 6.97 -20.85
N LYS A 99 -30.62 6.23 -20.72
CA LYS A 99 -30.85 5.21 -19.69
C LYS A 99 -29.89 4.05 -19.91
N GLY A 100 -29.13 3.69 -18.88
CA GLY A 100 -28.30 2.49 -18.90
C GLY A 100 -27.52 2.22 -17.61
N ASP A 101 -28.15 2.41 -16.44
CA ASP A 101 -27.76 1.84 -15.15
C ASP A 101 -26.36 2.24 -14.59
N VAL A 102 -26.18 3.54 -14.31
CA VAL A 102 -25.22 3.99 -13.28
C VAL A 102 -25.80 3.58 -11.93
N ARG A 103 -25.74 2.29 -11.61
CA ARG A 103 -25.85 1.87 -10.22
C ARG A 103 -24.64 2.45 -9.54
N LEU A 104 -24.93 3.35 -8.63
CA LEU A 104 -24.16 3.67 -7.44
C LEU A 104 -23.80 2.33 -6.79
N LEU A 105 -22.80 1.64 -7.35
CA LEU A 105 -22.38 0.32 -6.92
C LEU A 105 -21.83 0.56 -5.54
N GLU A 106 -22.56 0.04 -4.55
CA GLU A 106 -22.09 -0.11 -3.18
C GLU A 106 -20.61 -0.44 -3.25
N LYS A 107 -19.78 0.37 -2.57
CA LYS A 107 -18.34 0.13 -2.40
C LYS A 107 -18.13 -1.15 -1.57
N ALA A 108 -18.71 -2.27 -1.95
CA ALA A 108 -18.48 -3.58 -1.37
C ALA A 108 -17.39 -4.23 -2.21
N CYS A 109 -16.16 -4.10 -1.75
CA CYS A 109 -15.06 -4.86 -2.30
C CYS A 109 -15.37 -6.37 -2.14
N GLY A 110 -15.35 -7.13 -3.23
CA GLY A 110 -15.68 -8.57 -3.23
C GLY A 110 -14.62 -9.47 -2.59
N HIS A 111 -13.77 -8.93 -1.71
CA HIS A 111 -12.74 -9.69 -1.01
C HIS A 111 -13.23 -10.14 0.36
N THR A 112 -12.62 -11.21 0.86
CA THR A 112 -12.77 -11.66 2.25
C THR A 112 -12.53 -10.52 3.25
N PRO A 113 -13.04 -10.59 4.50
CA PRO A 113 -12.87 -9.52 5.49
C PRO A 113 -11.37 -9.23 5.70
N TYR A 114 -10.93 -8.13 5.11
CA TYR A 114 -9.55 -7.64 5.07
C TYR A 114 -9.62 -6.11 5.11
N PRO A 115 -8.73 -5.40 5.82
CA PRO A 115 -8.70 -3.95 5.85
C PRO A 115 -8.49 -3.38 4.44
N CYS A 116 -9.59 -2.94 3.84
CA CYS A 116 -9.59 -2.34 2.52
C CYS A 116 -9.27 -0.86 2.64
N ARG A 117 -8.07 -0.45 2.20
CA ARG A 117 -7.70 0.98 2.16
C ARG A 117 -8.66 1.84 1.32
N PHE A 118 -9.44 1.24 0.41
CA PHE A 118 -10.46 1.96 -0.38
C PHE A 118 -11.79 2.17 0.37
N GLN A 119 -11.99 1.47 1.48
CA GLN A 119 -13.13 1.64 2.38
C GLN A 119 -12.77 2.40 3.66
N ASP A 120 -11.49 2.72 3.87
CA ASP A 120 -11.06 3.46 5.05
C ASP A 120 -11.67 4.88 5.03
N PRO A 121 -12.48 5.27 6.03
CA PRO A 121 -13.11 6.60 6.07
C PRO A 121 -12.07 7.73 6.19
N ILE A 122 -10.85 7.40 6.64
CA ILE A 122 -9.73 8.34 6.74
C ILE A 122 -9.25 8.79 5.35
N THR A 123 -9.42 7.96 4.31
CA THR A 123 -9.05 8.29 2.92
C THR A 123 -10.18 8.96 2.13
N SER A 124 -11.38 9.13 2.72
CA SER A 124 -12.46 9.92 2.11
C SER A 124 -12.48 11.39 2.56
N ALA A 125 -11.52 11.81 3.39
CA ALA A 125 -11.45 13.17 3.96
C ALA A 125 -10.14 13.93 3.67
N GLN A 126 -9.34 13.50 2.68
CA GLN A 126 -8.18 14.27 2.19
C GLN A 126 -8.15 14.36 0.66
#